data_AF-A0A1C6DZB6-F1
#
_entry.id   AF-A0A1C6DZB6-F1
#
_cell.length_a   1.000
_cell.length_b   1.000
_cell.length_c   1.000
_cell.angle_alpha   90.00
_cell.angle_beta   90.00
_cell.angle_gamma   90.00
#
_symmetry.space_group_name_H-M   'P 1'
#
loop_
_entity.id
_entity.type
_entity.pdbx_description
1 polymer ?
#
loop_
_entity_poly.entity_id
_entity_poly.type
_entity_poly.pdbx_seq_one_letter_code
_entity_poly.pdbx_strand_id
1 'polypeptide(L)'
;MLAGKNNEEKIWNYLKSAGLNDFGTAGLMGNLYAESGLIPNNVENLYEKRLGVTDASYTAAVDSGKYQFFATDKAGYGLAQWTYCSRKAELLDYAQCCRKSIGDLEMQLDFLMKELREGYKAVLAVLKTAGSVRAASDAVLLKFERPADQSEAAQARRAAFGQKYYDKYAAGSAAGSGGKPMTEQEQRQKIVSIAQSYIGCKESDGSHRKIIDLYNSHKPLARGYAVKYTDAWCSTFASAVAIAAGMTDIIPTECGCGKHIELFKKLGSWQENDAYVPKPGDYIFYDWQDSGVGDCTGSADHVGIVEKVGGTSITVIEGNYSDSVKRRTISVNGRYIRGYGVPKYGGKEATGGGNAADAAPAKGGGCKVGDIVTFTGERHYTGANSTVGKPCKPGKAKVTQVYQPLVSRHPYHLVAVSGGGSTVYGWVDAADIKTEAAALAVGDQVKMDKAATVYGTTRKFSSWVYSAKLYVRAISGDRISVSTLKSGAITGNVDKKYLMKV
;
A
#
# COMPACT_ATOMS: atom_id res chain seq x y z
N MET A 1 -0.46 -21.91 24.59
CA MET A 1 0.80 -21.17 24.82
C MET A 1 1.06 -20.33 23.59
N LEU A 2 0.98 -19.02 23.76
CA LEU A 2 1.15 -18.06 22.68
C LEU A 2 2.57 -18.08 22.08
N ALA A 3 2.65 -18.07 20.76
CA ALA A 3 3.91 -17.98 20.03
C ALA A 3 4.45 -16.53 20.03
N GLY A 4 5.68 -16.32 20.51
CA GLY A 4 6.34 -15.01 20.47
C GLY A 4 7.27 -14.79 21.67
N LYS A 5 8.25 -13.88 21.53
CA LYS A 5 9.29 -13.59 22.52
C LYS A 5 8.85 -12.60 23.61
N ASN A 6 7.87 -11.77 23.30
CA ASN A 6 7.31 -10.76 24.22
C ASN A 6 5.80 -10.63 24.01
N ASN A 7 5.12 -9.82 24.83
CA ASN A 7 3.68 -9.64 24.74
C ASN A 7 3.24 -9.10 23.38
N GLU A 8 3.97 -8.14 22.80
CA GLU A 8 3.65 -7.57 21.49
C GLU A 8 3.59 -8.66 20.40
N GLU A 9 4.64 -9.47 20.27
CA GLU A 9 4.73 -10.53 19.26
C GLU A 9 3.71 -11.64 19.51
N LYS A 10 3.47 -11.99 20.78
CA LYS A 10 2.44 -12.97 21.17
C LYS A 10 1.04 -12.52 20.77
N ILE A 11 0.71 -11.26 21.05
CA ILE A 11 -0.58 -10.66 20.71
C ILE A 11 -0.73 -10.59 19.18
N TRP A 12 0.30 -10.12 18.47
CA TRP A 12 0.29 -10.07 17.01
C TRP A 12 -0.02 -11.45 16.40
N ASN A 13 0.76 -12.47 16.76
CA ASN A 13 0.62 -13.82 16.22
C ASN A 13 -0.74 -14.43 16.54
N TYR A 14 -1.24 -14.21 17.77
CA TYR A 14 -2.57 -14.66 18.16
C TYR A 14 -3.66 -14.02 17.30
N LEU A 15 -3.67 -12.70 17.17
CA LEU A 15 -4.69 -11.97 16.42
C LEU A 15 -4.67 -12.32 14.93
N LYS A 16 -3.48 -12.53 14.36
CA LYS A 16 -3.32 -13.09 13.01
C LYS A 16 -3.95 -14.47 12.89
N SER A 17 -3.68 -15.38 13.82
CA SER A 17 -4.27 -16.72 13.84
C SER A 17 -5.79 -16.70 14.03
N ALA A 18 -6.31 -15.68 14.73
CA ALA A 18 -7.74 -15.45 14.90
C ALA A 18 -8.43 -14.87 13.65
N GLY A 19 -7.67 -14.66 12.57
CA GLY A 19 -8.18 -14.31 11.24
C GLY A 19 -8.22 -12.82 10.94
N LEU A 20 -7.54 -11.98 11.73
CA LEU A 20 -7.39 -10.55 11.41
C LEU A 20 -6.34 -10.35 10.31
N ASN A 21 -6.57 -9.35 9.45
CA ASN A 21 -5.54 -8.95 8.49
C ASN A 21 -4.47 -8.08 9.19
N ASP A 22 -3.42 -7.71 8.48
CA ASP A 22 -2.28 -6.99 9.06
C ASP A 22 -2.68 -5.61 9.61
N PHE A 23 -3.51 -4.89 8.86
CA PHE A 23 -4.04 -3.60 9.26
C PHE A 23 -4.95 -3.69 10.49
N GLY A 24 -5.82 -4.69 10.52
CA GLY A 24 -6.70 -4.97 11.66
C GLY A 24 -5.94 -5.36 12.91
N THR A 25 -4.96 -6.25 12.77
CA THR A 25 -4.09 -6.68 13.87
C THR A 25 -3.36 -5.48 14.47
N ALA A 26 -2.72 -4.69 13.62
CA ALA A 26 -2.03 -3.47 14.02
C ALA A 26 -2.96 -2.43 14.67
N GLY A 27 -4.12 -2.17 14.07
CA GLY A 27 -5.10 -1.20 14.57
C GLY A 27 -5.68 -1.57 15.93
N LEU A 28 -5.96 -2.86 16.16
CA LEU A 28 -6.38 -3.36 17.46
C LEU A 28 -5.25 -3.24 18.50
N MET A 29 -4.04 -3.70 18.16
CA MET A 29 -2.88 -3.57 19.06
C MET A 29 -2.56 -2.12 19.42
N GLY A 30 -2.73 -1.17 18.50
CA GLY A 30 -2.54 0.25 18.78
C GLY A 30 -3.50 0.79 19.85
N ASN A 31 -4.73 0.28 19.88
CA ASN A 31 -5.70 0.62 20.93
C ASN A 31 -5.34 -0.05 22.26
N LEU A 32 -5.04 -1.35 22.26
CA LEU A 32 -4.64 -2.07 23.48
C LEU A 32 -3.38 -1.47 24.12
N TYR A 33 -2.43 -0.99 23.29
CA TYR A 33 -1.26 -0.27 23.79
C TYR A 33 -1.65 1.06 24.45
N ALA A 34 -2.61 1.79 23.89
CA ALA A 34 -3.09 3.03 24.49
C ALA A 34 -3.80 2.79 25.84
N GLU A 35 -4.46 1.65 26.01
CA GLU A 35 -5.17 1.28 27.23
C GLU A 35 -4.24 0.76 28.33
N SER A 36 -3.31 -0.14 28.00
CA SER A 36 -2.55 -0.89 29.01
C SER A 36 -1.05 -1.01 28.74
N GLY A 37 -0.56 -0.45 27.64
CA GLY A 37 0.80 -0.75 27.17
C GLY A 37 1.00 -2.23 26.80
N LEU A 38 -0.09 -2.96 26.49
CA LEU A 38 -0.10 -4.41 26.23
C LEU A 38 0.26 -5.27 27.46
N ILE A 39 -0.08 -4.77 28.65
CA ILE A 39 0.16 -5.43 29.93
C ILE A 39 -1.17 -6.01 30.44
N PRO A 40 -1.32 -7.35 30.52
CA PRO A 40 -2.61 -7.98 30.81
C PRO A 40 -3.03 -7.89 32.28
N ASN A 41 -2.13 -7.58 33.21
CA ASN A 41 -2.45 -7.38 34.62
C ASN A 41 -2.49 -5.91 35.06
N ASN A 42 -2.47 -4.97 34.10
CA ASN A 42 -2.48 -3.53 34.38
C ASN A 42 -3.83 -3.09 34.97
N VAL A 43 -3.79 -2.60 36.21
CA VAL A 43 -4.87 -1.89 36.89
C VAL A 43 -4.72 -0.41 36.56
N GLU A 44 -5.82 0.29 36.32
CA GLU A 44 -5.76 1.73 36.07
C GLU A 44 -5.03 2.47 37.22
N ASN A 45 -3.97 3.22 36.89
CA ASN A 45 -3.08 3.90 37.84
C ASN A 45 -3.80 4.74 38.92
N LEU A 46 -4.95 5.32 38.59
CA LEU A 46 -5.78 6.08 39.54
C LEU A 46 -6.29 5.18 40.69
N TYR A 47 -6.60 3.93 40.37
CA TYR A 47 -7.14 2.95 41.30
C TYR A 47 -6.08 2.16 42.04
N GLU A 48 -4.88 1.95 41.48
CA GLU A 48 -3.73 1.45 42.25
C GLU A 48 -3.49 2.31 43.50
N LYS A 49 -3.46 3.63 43.32
CA LYS A 49 -3.29 4.60 44.42
C LYS A 49 -4.47 4.62 45.39
N ARG A 50 -5.70 4.55 44.87
CA ARG A 50 -6.92 4.60 45.70
C ARG A 50 -7.12 3.33 46.52
N LEU A 51 -6.74 2.18 45.97
CA LEU A 51 -6.89 0.88 46.60
C LEU A 51 -5.64 0.47 47.40
N GLY A 52 -4.51 1.17 47.22
CA GLY A 52 -3.24 0.86 47.89
C GLY A 52 -2.65 -0.47 47.42
N VAL A 53 -2.83 -0.81 46.15
CA VAL A 53 -2.42 -2.09 45.55
C VAL A 53 -1.48 -1.85 44.37
N THR A 54 -0.64 -2.84 44.11
CA THR A 54 0.07 -3.02 42.83
C THR A 54 -0.77 -3.89 41.90
N ASP A 55 -0.59 -3.75 40.59
CA ASP A 55 -1.06 -4.70 39.56
C ASP A 55 -1.01 -6.16 40.02
N ALA A 56 0.18 -6.63 40.44
CA ALA A 56 0.40 -8.01 40.83
C ALA A 56 -0.42 -8.41 42.09
N SER A 57 -0.44 -7.55 43.11
CA SER A 57 -1.19 -7.82 44.35
C SER A 57 -2.70 -7.81 44.13
N TYR A 58 -3.19 -6.94 43.23
CA TYR A 58 -4.60 -6.86 42.88
C TYR A 58 -5.02 -8.12 42.12
N THR A 59 -4.29 -8.50 41.05
CA THR A 59 -4.55 -9.73 40.29
C THR A 59 -4.54 -10.97 41.18
N ALA A 60 -3.54 -11.11 42.07
CA ALA A 60 -3.48 -12.25 42.99
C ALA A 60 -4.65 -12.29 43.99
N ALA A 61 -5.12 -11.12 44.45
CA ALA A 61 -6.27 -11.04 45.35
C ALA A 61 -7.58 -11.41 44.63
N VAL A 62 -7.74 -11.02 43.36
CA VAL A 62 -8.88 -11.43 42.53
C VAL A 62 -8.83 -12.93 42.25
N ASP A 63 -7.69 -13.46 41.80
CA ASP A 63 -7.50 -14.88 41.47
C ASP A 63 -7.76 -15.80 42.67
N SER A 64 -7.35 -15.38 43.88
CA SER A 64 -7.57 -16.13 45.11
C SER A 64 -8.99 -15.98 45.69
N GLY A 65 -9.83 -15.14 45.10
CA GLY A 65 -11.14 -14.79 45.64
C GLY A 65 -11.07 -13.95 46.92
N LYS A 66 -9.91 -13.41 47.30
CA LYS A 66 -9.83 -12.48 48.45
C LYS A 66 -10.42 -11.12 48.11
N TYR A 67 -10.38 -10.71 46.84
CA TYR A 67 -10.96 -9.46 46.36
C TYR A 67 -12.26 -9.72 45.59
N GLN A 68 -13.39 -9.50 46.26
CA GLN A 68 -14.74 -9.82 45.74
C GLN A 68 -15.37 -8.67 44.92
N PHE A 69 -14.73 -7.50 44.90
CA PHE A 69 -15.31 -6.29 44.28
C PHE A 69 -14.87 -6.05 42.85
N PHE A 70 -14.15 -7.00 42.22
CA PHE A 70 -13.59 -6.84 40.87
C PHE A 70 -14.61 -6.29 39.87
N ALA A 71 -15.82 -6.85 39.83
CA ALA A 71 -16.85 -6.42 38.89
C ALA A 71 -17.41 -5.01 39.19
N THR A 72 -17.26 -4.49 40.40
CA THR A 72 -17.98 -3.29 40.88
C THR A 72 -17.07 -2.14 41.29
N ASP A 73 -15.77 -2.34 41.40
CA ASP A 73 -14.79 -1.37 41.89
C ASP A 73 -14.51 -0.19 40.93
N LYS A 74 -15.05 -0.25 39.71
CA LYS A 74 -14.92 0.74 38.63
C LYS A 74 -13.49 0.95 38.10
N ALA A 75 -12.53 0.13 38.52
CA ALA A 75 -11.16 0.20 38.02
C ALA A 75 -11.09 -0.44 36.62
N GLY A 76 -10.46 0.24 35.66
CA GLY A 76 -10.04 -0.40 34.41
C GLY A 76 -9.03 -1.51 34.69
N TYR A 77 -9.18 -2.66 34.02
CA TYR A 77 -8.29 -3.80 34.20
C TYR A 77 -7.88 -4.45 32.87
N GLY A 78 -6.61 -4.85 32.78
CA GLY A 78 -6.07 -5.68 31.71
C GLY A 78 -5.93 -5.01 30.35
N LEU A 79 -5.76 -5.83 29.31
CA LEU A 79 -5.35 -5.41 27.96
C LEU A 79 -6.20 -4.27 27.38
N ALA A 80 -7.52 -4.38 27.50
CA ALA A 80 -8.50 -3.43 26.97
C ALA A 80 -9.07 -2.50 28.06
N GLN A 81 -8.47 -2.47 29.25
CA GLN A 81 -8.97 -1.70 30.40
C GLN A 81 -10.48 -1.88 30.64
N TRP A 82 -10.93 -3.14 30.75
CA TRP A 82 -12.34 -3.45 31.01
C TRP A 82 -12.80 -2.75 32.29
N THR A 83 -13.73 -1.80 32.15
CA THR A 83 -14.16 -0.90 33.23
C THR A 83 -15.65 -1.05 33.55
N TYR A 84 -16.47 -1.43 32.57
CA TYR A 84 -17.91 -1.56 32.77
C TYR A 84 -18.24 -2.84 33.55
N CYS A 85 -19.12 -2.73 34.56
CA CYS A 85 -19.32 -3.79 35.55
C CYS A 85 -19.72 -5.13 34.95
N SER A 86 -20.62 -5.15 33.96
CA SER A 86 -21.04 -6.39 33.30
C SER A 86 -19.89 -7.04 32.53
N ARG A 87 -19.06 -6.25 31.84
CA ARG A 87 -17.90 -6.76 31.09
C ARG A 87 -16.82 -7.30 32.04
N LYS A 88 -16.61 -6.65 33.19
CA LYS A 88 -15.72 -7.17 34.24
C LYS A 88 -16.23 -8.47 34.85
N ALA A 89 -17.53 -8.56 35.14
CA ALA A 89 -18.12 -9.82 35.62
C ALA A 89 -17.92 -10.96 34.59
N GLU A 90 -18.22 -10.71 33.32
CA GLU A 90 -18.02 -11.70 32.24
C GLU A 90 -16.55 -12.10 32.06
N LEU A 91 -15.60 -11.16 32.21
CA LEU A 91 -14.18 -11.46 32.16
C LEU A 91 -13.75 -12.38 33.33
N LEU A 92 -14.23 -12.09 34.55
CA LEU A 92 -13.94 -12.91 35.73
C LEU A 92 -14.54 -14.31 35.58
N ASP A 93 -15.80 -14.42 35.14
CA ASP A 93 -16.47 -15.69 34.89
C ASP A 93 -15.74 -16.51 33.81
N TYR A 94 -15.27 -15.85 32.75
CA TYR A 94 -14.49 -16.49 31.70
C TYR A 94 -13.15 -17.02 32.22
N ALA A 95 -12.42 -16.22 33.02
CA ALA A 95 -11.16 -16.63 33.63
C ALA A 95 -11.34 -17.86 34.55
N GLN A 96 -12.40 -17.85 35.38
CA GLN A 96 -12.75 -18.96 36.26
C GLN A 96 -13.12 -20.23 35.47
N CYS A 97 -13.92 -20.09 34.40
CA CYS A 97 -14.31 -21.19 33.51
C CYS A 97 -13.08 -21.83 32.84
N CYS A 98 -12.14 -21.00 32.37
CA CYS A 98 -10.88 -21.44 31.78
C CYS A 98 -9.87 -21.97 32.82
N ARG A 99 -10.13 -21.78 34.13
CA ARG A 99 -9.21 -22.06 35.24
C ARG A 99 -7.84 -21.38 35.05
N LYS A 100 -7.88 -20.12 34.66
CA LYS A 100 -6.71 -19.28 34.40
C LYS A 100 -6.72 -18.05 35.30
N SER A 101 -5.54 -17.50 35.55
CA SER A 101 -5.44 -16.18 36.19
C SER A 101 -6.18 -15.15 35.36
N ILE A 102 -6.86 -14.21 36.01
CA ILE A 102 -7.51 -13.09 35.34
C ILE A 102 -6.51 -12.18 34.64
N GLY A 103 -5.22 -12.22 35.01
CA GLY A 103 -4.11 -11.53 34.32
C GLY A 103 -3.41 -12.35 33.23
N ASP A 104 -3.89 -13.56 32.89
CA ASP A 104 -3.29 -14.38 31.84
C ASP A 104 -3.53 -13.78 30.44
N LEU A 105 -2.44 -13.64 29.67
CA LEU A 105 -2.47 -12.99 28.36
C LEU A 105 -3.32 -13.76 27.33
N GLU A 106 -3.21 -15.08 27.27
CA GLU A 106 -3.93 -15.93 26.30
C GLU A 106 -5.43 -15.90 26.61
N MET A 107 -5.78 -16.02 27.89
CA MET A 107 -7.16 -15.93 28.36
C MET A 107 -7.81 -14.57 28.02
N GLN A 108 -7.13 -13.44 28.27
CA GLN A 108 -7.69 -12.14 27.93
C GLN A 108 -7.84 -11.93 26.42
N LEU A 109 -6.92 -12.46 25.61
CA LEU A 109 -7.05 -12.41 24.14
C LEU A 109 -8.23 -13.27 23.64
N ASP A 110 -8.44 -14.45 24.23
CA ASP A 110 -9.60 -15.29 23.94
C ASP A 110 -10.92 -14.58 24.30
N PHE A 111 -10.98 -13.96 25.48
CA PHE A 111 -12.15 -13.17 25.91
C PHE A 111 -12.39 -11.97 24.99
N LEU A 112 -11.35 -11.20 24.67
CA LEU A 112 -11.42 -10.09 23.71
C LEU A 112 -11.98 -10.54 22.36
N MET A 113 -11.49 -11.66 21.82
CA MET A 113 -11.99 -12.20 20.55
C MET A 113 -13.43 -12.74 20.66
N LYS A 114 -13.84 -13.28 21.82
CA LYS A 114 -15.23 -13.67 22.09
C LYS A 114 -16.15 -12.45 22.00
N GLU A 115 -15.81 -11.36 22.70
CA GLU A 115 -16.59 -10.11 22.64
C GLU A 115 -16.69 -9.58 21.20
N LEU A 116 -15.56 -9.57 20.47
CA LEU A 116 -15.54 -9.14 19.07
C LEU A 116 -16.44 -9.99 18.17
N ARG A 117 -16.51 -11.31 18.40
CA ARG A 117 -17.35 -12.24 17.62
C ARG A 117 -18.83 -12.14 17.96
N GLU A 118 -19.17 -11.83 19.20
CA GLU A 118 -20.54 -11.89 19.69
C GLU A 118 -21.20 -10.51 19.74
N GLY A 119 -20.57 -9.55 20.43
CA GLY A 119 -21.10 -8.22 20.70
C GLY A 119 -20.65 -7.14 19.71
N TYR A 120 -19.48 -7.30 19.07
CA TYR A 120 -18.88 -6.27 18.22
C TYR A 120 -18.58 -6.74 16.79
N LYS A 121 -19.49 -7.51 16.19
CA LYS A 121 -19.35 -8.12 14.85
C LYS A 121 -18.95 -7.13 13.75
N ALA A 122 -19.49 -5.92 13.79
CA ALA A 122 -19.14 -4.87 12.83
C ALA A 122 -17.67 -4.41 12.96
N VAL A 123 -17.16 -4.30 14.19
CA VAL A 123 -15.74 -4.00 14.45
C VAL A 123 -14.88 -5.15 13.95
N LEU A 124 -15.25 -6.39 14.28
CA LEU A 124 -14.52 -7.56 13.81
C LEU A 124 -14.48 -7.65 12.27
N ALA A 125 -15.57 -7.33 11.58
CA ALA A 125 -15.61 -7.30 10.11
C ALA A 125 -14.61 -6.30 9.52
N VAL A 126 -14.49 -5.12 10.13
CA VAL A 126 -13.46 -4.14 9.75
C VAL A 126 -12.07 -4.68 10.05
N LEU A 127 -11.82 -5.23 11.24
CA LEU A 127 -10.50 -5.79 11.59
C LEU A 127 -10.05 -6.95 10.68
N LYS A 128 -10.99 -7.63 10.01
CA LYS A 128 -10.65 -8.67 9.03
C LYS A 128 -10.30 -8.13 7.65
N THR A 129 -10.81 -6.95 7.28
CA THR A 129 -10.80 -6.47 5.89
C THR A 129 -10.25 -5.06 5.70
N ALA A 130 -9.86 -4.37 6.78
CA ALA A 130 -9.38 -2.99 6.75
C ALA A 130 -8.26 -2.80 5.73
N GLY A 131 -8.32 -1.72 4.95
CA GLY A 131 -7.27 -1.33 4.00
C GLY A 131 -6.20 -0.41 4.59
N SER A 132 -6.31 -0.02 5.86
CA SER A 132 -5.33 0.81 6.55
C SER A 132 -5.40 0.61 8.07
N VAL A 133 -4.29 0.86 8.76
CA VAL A 133 -4.22 0.83 10.23
C VAL A 133 -5.18 1.85 10.83
N ARG A 134 -5.30 3.03 10.20
CA ARG A 134 -6.21 4.09 10.63
C ARG A 134 -7.67 3.61 10.67
N ALA A 135 -8.15 3.01 9.58
CA ALA A 135 -9.52 2.50 9.51
C ALA A 135 -9.80 1.43 10.58
N ALA A 136 -8.85 0.52 10.80
CA ALA A 136 -8.96 -0.49 11.85
C ALA A 136 -8.96 0.11 13.27
N SER A 137 -8.01 1.00 13.54
CA SER A 137 -7.87 1.66 14.84
C SER A 137 -9.10 2.49 15.20
N ASP A 138 -9.64 3.25 14.25
CA ASP A 138 -10.80 4.11 14.47
C ASP A 138 -12.05 3.28 14.76
N ALA A 139 -12.22 2.13 14.08
CA ALA A 139 -13.33 1.22 14.35
C ALA A 139 -13.28 0.69 15.80
N VAL A 140 -12.09 0.33 16.30
CA VAL A 140 -11.91 -0.13 17.68
C VAL A 140 -12.17 1.02 18.66
N LEU A 141 -11.56 2.18 18.44
CA LEU A 141 -11.71 3.35 19.32
C LEU A 141 -13.19 3.77 19.42
N LEU A 142 -13.88 3.94 18.29
CA LEU A 142 -15.21 4.53 18.25
C LEU A 142 -16.34 3.56 18.62
N LYS A 143 -16.10 2.25 18.52
CA LYS A 143 -17.17 1.25 18.64
C LYS A 143 -16.92 0.16 19.67
N PHE A 144 -15.66 -0.10 20.05
CA PHE A 144 -15.31 -1.05 21.10
C PHE A 144 -14.92 -0.34 22.39
N GLU A 145 -13.88 0.51 22.38
CA GLU A 145 -13.37 1.17 23.60
C GLU A 145 -14.26 2.33 24.04
N ARG A 146 -14.67 3.18 23.09
CA ARG A 146 -15.53 4.36 23.32
C ARG A 146 -15.05 5.21 24.51
N PRO A 147 -13.77 5.62 24.56
CA PRO A 147 -13.28 6.49 25.62
C PRO A 147 -14.01 7.84 25.62
N ALA A 148 -13.85 8.63 26.68
CA ALA A 148 -14.42 9.98 26.74
C ALA A 148 -13.89 10.88 25.59
N ASP A 149 -12.59 10.78 25.28
CA ASP A 149 -11.97 11.50 24.16
C ASP A 149 -11.96 10.64 22.88
N GLN A 150 -12.88 10.93 21.97
CA GLN A 150 -12.98 10.31 20.64
C GLN A 150 -12.60 11.28 19.51
N SER A 151 -11.88 12.36 19.84
CA SER A 151 -11.47 13.38 18.87
C SER A 151 -10.62 12.80 17.73
N GLU A 152 -10.55 13.55 16.63
CA GLU A 152 -9.65 13.23 15.51
C GLU A 152 -8.18 13.09 15.98
N ALA A 153 -7.77 13.89 16.96
CA ALA A 153 -6.44 13.81 17.55
C ALA A 153 -6.23 12.49 18.32
N ALA A 154 -7.24 12.02 19.08
CA ALA A 154 -7.19 10.74 19.76
C ALA A 154 -7.14 9.56 18.77
N GLN A 155 -7.97 9.62 17.73
CA GLN A 155 -7.98 8.64 16.63
C GLN A 155 -6.62 8.56 15.92
N ALA A 156 -6.08 9.70 15.50
CA ALA A 156 -4.77 9.77 14.86
C ALA A 156 -3.65 9.24 15.78
N ARG A 157 -3.68 9.57 17.08
CA ARG A 157 -2.70 9.09 18.07
C ARG A 157 -2.74 7.57 18.22
N ARG A 158 -3.91 6.96 18.38
CA ARG A 158 -4.04 5.50 18.53
C ARG A 158 -3.68 4.76 17.24
N ALA A 159 -4.05 5.31 16.09
CA ALA A 159 -3.65 4.76 14.80
C ALA A 159 -2.12 4.81 14.61
N ALA A 160 -1.45 5.86 15.09
CA ALA A 160 0.01 5.95 15.06
C ALA A 160 0.69 4.89 15.93
N PHE A 161 0.12 4.51 17.08
CA PHE A 161 0.60 3.35 17.85
C PHE A 161 0.45 2.05 17.07
N GLY A 162 -0.73 1.84 16.45
CA GLY A 162 -0.95 0.69 15.59
C GLY A 162 0.03 0.64 14.41
N GLN A 163 0.35 1.80 13.83
CA GLN A 163 1.23 1.89 12.66
C GLN A 163 2.63 1.37 13.01
N LYS A 164 3.14 1.63 14.23
CA LYS A 164 4.40 1.05 14.70
C LYS A 164 4.39 -0.48 14.69
N TYR A 165 3.29 -1.10 15.09
CA TYR A 165 3.16 -2.57 15.07
C TYR A 165 3.00 -3.12 13.66
N TYR A 166 2.26 -2.42 12.79
CA TYR A 166 2.21 -2.75 11.37
C TYR A 166 3.61 -2.71 10.77
N ASP A 167 4.35 -1.62 10.96
CA ASP A 167 5.70 -1.47 10.40
C ASP A 167 6.67 -2.51 10.97
N LYS A 168 6.52 -2.88 12.26
CA LYS A 168 7.37 -3.86 12.92
C LYS A 168 7.08 -5.30 12.49
N TYR A 169 5.81 -5.69 12.46
CA TYR A 169 5.43 -7.10 12.31
C TYR A 169 4.83 -7.42 10.93
N ALA A 170 4.04 -6.54 10.33
CA ALA A 170 3.54 -6.75 8.97
C ALA A 170 4.58 -6.38 7.91
N ALA A 171 5.19 -5.21 8.02
CA ALA A 171 6.23 -4.78 7.07
C ALA A 171 7.58 -5.51 7.29
N GLY A 172 7.76 -6.15 8.45
CA GLY A 172 8.95 -6.94 8.82
C GLY A 172 8.83 -8.46 8.65
N SER A 173 7.67 -9.02 8.27
CA SER A 173 7.51 -10.46 8.02
C SER A 173 8.16 -10.95 6.70
N ALA A 174 9.03 -10.15 6.09
CA ALA A 174 9.83 -10.52 4.92
C ALA A 174 11.28 -10.95 5.28
N ALA A 175 11.58 -11.24 6.55
CA ALA A 175 12.79 -11.94 6.94
C ALA A 175 12.52 -13.45 7.12
N GLY A 176 12.15 -14.10 6.02
CA GLY A 176 11.91 -15.54 5.97
C GLY A 176 10.73 -15.90 5.07
N SER A 177 11.01 -16.26 3.82
CA SER A 177 10.09 -16.76 2.79
C SER A 177 9.23 -15.71 2.05
N GLY A 178 9.75 -15.23 0.92
CA GLY A 178 8.99 -15.10 -0.34
C GLY A 178 7.76 -14.18 -0.39
N GLY A 179 7.79 -13.02 0.28
CA GLY A 179 6.73 -12.00 0.18
C GLY A 179 6.77 -11.23 -1.15
N LYS A 180 5.61 -11.08 -1.80
CA LYS A 180 5.43 -10.27 -3.00
C LYS A 180 5.91 -8.82 -2.75
N PRO A 181 6.69 -8.19 -3.66
CA PRO A 181 7.11 -6.81 -3.48
C PRO A 181 5.88 -5.88 -3.37
N MET A 182 5.94 -4.89 -2.46
CA MET A 182 4.91 -3.86 -2.33
C MET A 182 4.61 -3.29 -3.72
N THR A 183 3.33 -3.23 -4.06
CA THR A 183 2.85 -2.65 -5.31
C THR A 183 3.21 -1.16 -5.39
N GLU A 184 3.29 -0.62 -6.61
CA GLU A 184 3.52 0.82 -6.84
C GLU A 184 2.58 1.68 -5.98
N GLN A 185 1.30 1.30 -5.91
CA GLN A 185 0.27 2.03 -5.17
C GLN A 185 0.53 2.01 -3.66
N GLU A 186 0.93 0.88 -3.09
CA GLU A 186 1.26 0.78 -1.67
C GLU A 186 2.51 1.61 -1.33
N GLN A 187 3.50 1.65 -2.22
CA GLN A 187 4.70 2.45 -2.03
C GLN A 187 4.40 3.95 -2.05
N ARG A 188 3.59 4.40 -3.01
CA ARG A 188 3.09 5.78 -3.09
C ARG A 188 2.29 6.16 -1.83
N GLN A 189 1.38 5.28 -1.40
CA GLN A 189 0.57 5.52 -0.21
C GLN A 189 1.44 5.61 1.04
N LYS A 190 2.49 4.79 1.16
CA LYS A 190 3.44 4.86 2.27
C LYS A 190 4.11 6.23 2.38
N ILE A 191 4.58 6.78 1.25
CA ILE A 191 5.17 8.13 1.21
C ILE A 191 4.18 9.20 1.67
N VAL A 192 2.96 9.15 1.13
CA VAL A 192 1.90 10.10 1.50
C VAL A 192 1.54 10.00 2.99
N SER A 193 1.37 8.79 3.52
CA SER A 193 1.02 8.58 4.92
C SER A 193 2.11 9.04 5.89
N ILE A 194 3.40 8.88 5.52
CA ILE A 194 4.51 9.43 6.30
C ILE A 194 4.48 10.96 6.26
N ALA A 195 4.32 11.57 5.08
CA ALA A 195 4.19 13.02 4.96
C ALA A 195 3.01 13.57 5.80
N GLN A 196 1.86 12.87 5.78
CA GLN A 196 0.68 13.21 6.59
C GLN A 196 0.97 13.18 8.09
N SER A 197 1.80 12.23 8.57
CA SER A 197 2.13 12.09 9.99
C SER A 197 2.90 13.30 10.56
N TYR A 198 3.51 14.11 9.69
CA TYR A 198 4.23 15.31 10.08
C TYR A 198 3.37 16.58 10.07
N ILE A 199 2.14 16.53 9.55
CA ILE A 199 1.24 17.70 9.52
C ILE A 199 1.09 18.30 10.92
N GLY A 200 1.22 19.62 11.00
CA GLY A 200 1.18 20.36 12.26
C GLY A 200 2.53 20.52 12.95
N CYS A 201 3.58 19.81 12.53
CA CYS A 201 4.93 20.06 13.04
C CYS A 201 5.37 21.47 12.62
N LYS A 202 5.95 22.24 13.55
CA LYS A 202 6.29 23.66 13.34
C LYS A 202 7.52 24.10 14.14
N GLU A 203 8.03 25.28 13.82
CA GLU A 203 9.18 25.87 14.51
C GLU A 203 8.84 26.39 15.89
N SER A 204 7.68 27.05 16.04
CA SER A 204 7.29 27.73 17.26
C SER A 204 7.13 26.83 18.49
N ASP A 205 6.86 25.54 18.32
CA ASP A 205 6.79 24.56 19.41
C ASP A 205 7.93 23.52 19.36
N GLY A 206 8.90 23.69 18.45
CA GLY A 206 10.05 22.81 18.30
C GLY A 206 9.74 21.41 17.73
N SER A 207 8.49 21.10 17.38
CA SER A 207 8.11 19.77 16.88
C SER A 207 8.70 19.41 15.52
N HIS A 208 9.15 20.39 14.72
CA HIS A 208 9.89 20.17 13.48
C HIS A 208 11.27 19.52 13.71
N ARG A 209 11.88 19.63 14.91
CA ARG A 209 13.23 19.13 15.18
C ARG A 209 13.38 17.63 14.90
N LYS A 210 12.34 16.83 15.18
CA LYS A 210 12.33 15.38 14.87
C LYS A 210 12.47 15.06 13.38
N ILE A 211 12.08 15.99 12.50
CA ILE A 211 12.22 15.85 11.04
C ILE A 211 13.68 16.09 10.66
N ILE A 212 14.28 17.14 11.22
CA ILE A 212 15.70 17.48 11.02
C ILE A 212 16.61 16.40 11.61
N ASP A 213 16.29 15.89 12.80
CA ASP A 213 17.03 14.81 13.47
C ASP A 213 17.00 13.53 12.65
N LEU A 214 15.82 13.15 12.11
CA LEU A 214 15.72 11.97 11.25
C LEU A 214 16.57 12.13 10.00
N TYR A 215 16.49 13.28 9.33
CA TYR A 215 17.34 13.57 8.17
C TYR A 215 18.83 13.49 8.53
N ASN A 216 19.25 14.16 9.61
CA ASN A 216 20.64 14.20 10.04
C ASN A 216 21.17 12.83 10.50
N SER A 217 20.30 11.91 10.90
CA SER A 217 20.68 10.54 11.25
C SER A 217 21.06 9.69 10.03
N HIS A 218 20.57 10.04 8.84
CA HIS A 218 20.87 9.32 7.61
C HIS A 218 22.24 9.72 7.06
N LYS A 219 23.13 8.74 6.89
CA LYS A 219 24.51 8.93 6.42
C LYS A 219 24.75 8.26 5.07
N PRO A 220 25.59 8.83 4.20
CA PRO A 220 26.30 10.11 4.37
C PRO A 220 25.34 11.31 4.31
N LEU A 221 25.69 12.40 5.01
CA LEU A 221 24.91 13.64 4.94
C LEU A 221 25.00 14.22 3.53
N ALA A 222 23.87 14.67 2.97
CA ALA A 222 23.92 15.40 1.72
C ALA A 222 24.81 16.63 1.90
N ARG A 223 25.72 16.83 0.94
CA ARG A 223 26.71 17.93 0.95
C ARG A 223 27.67 17.91 2.16
N GLY A 224 27.73 16.81 2.92
CA GLY A 224 28.49 16.74 4.17
C GLY A 224 27.96 17.66 5.27
N TYR A 225 26.73 18.17 5.14
CA TYR A 225 26.18 19.22 6.00
C TYR A 225 25.08 18.67 6.92
N ALA A 226 25.23 18.90 8.23
CA ALA A 226 24.18 18.64 9.20
C ALA A 226 23.26 19.87 9.28
N VAL A 227 21.99 19.69 8.93
CA VAL A 227 21.00 20.78 8.90
C VAL A 227 20.74 21.25 10.33
N LYS A 228 20.77 22.56 10.55
CA LYS A 228 20.47 23.19 11.85
C LYS A 228 18.97 23.40 12.00
N TYR A 229 18.49 23.50 13.23
CA TYR A 229 17.07 23.81 13.51
C TYR A 229 16.63 25.20 13.04
N THR A 230 17.56 26.07 12.69
CA THR A 230 17.29 27.43 12.19
C THR A 230 17.38 27.54 10.67
N ASP A 231 17.77 26.46 9.99
CA ASP A 231 17.88 26.46 8.53
C ASP A 231 16.51 26.22 7.89
N ALA A 232 16.29 26.74 6.68
CA ALA A 232 15.14 26.36 5.89
C ALA A 232 15.14 24.83 5.65
N TRP A 233 13.99 24.18 5.86
CA TRP A 233 13.93 22.71 5.98
C TRP A 233 12.90 22.04 5.05
N CYS A 234 12.47 22.71 3.98
CA CYS A 234 11.53 22.12 3.01
C CYS A 234 12.09 20.86 2.30
N SER A 235 13.31 20.92 1.75
CA SER A 235 13.96 19.76 1.14
C SER A 235 14.37 18.71 2.18
N THR A 236 14.75 19.15 3.37
CA THR A 236 15.04 18.29 4.52
C THR A 236 13.81 17.47 4.91
N PHE A 237 12.63 18.08 4.95
CA PHE A 237 11.36 17.38 5.16
C PHE A 237 11.09 16.34 4.07
N ALA A 238 11.19 16.74 2.80
CA ALA A 238 11.01 15.84 1.66
C ALA A 238 11.93 14.61 1.74
N SER A 239 13.19 14.82 2.15
CA SER A 239 14.18 13.76 2.36
C SER A 239 13.89 12.90 3.59
N ALA A 240 13.46 13.50 4.70
CA ALA A 240 13.08 12.79 5.92
C ALA A 240 11.91 11.82 5.65
N VAL A 241 10.96 12.19 4.80
CA VAL A 241 9.88 11.30 4.36
C VAL A 241 10.43 10.09 3.57
N ALA A 242 11.38 10.31 2.65
CA ALA A 242 12.02 9.23 1.91
C ALA A 242 12.82 8.27 2.81
N ILE A 243 13.53 8.83 3.80
CA ILE A 243 14.30 8.10 4.81
C ILE A 243 13.37 7.25 5.67
N ALA A 244 12.30 7.83 6.24
CA ALA A 244 11.31 7.10 7.03
C ALA A 244 10.63 5.99 6.21
N ALA A 245 10.44 6.20 4.91
CA ALA A 245 9.84 5.21 4.03
C ALA A 245 10.79 4.04 3.67
N GLY A 246 12.10 4.22 3.87
CA GLY A 246 13.13 3.29 3.38
C GLY A 246 13.19 3.23 1.86
N MET A 247 12.97 4.38 1.19
CA MET A 247 12.88 4.50 -0.27
C MET A 247 13.95 5.43 -0.86
N THR A 248 15.08 5.56 -0.17
CA THR A 248 16.20 6.43 -0.58
C THR A 248 16.93 5.93 -1.84
N ASP A 249 16.60 4.73 -2.31
CA ASP A 249 17.07 4.13 -3.56
C ASP A 249 16.37 4.70 -4.81
N ILE A 250 15.13 5.16 -4.67
CA ILE A 250 14.33 5.74 -5.76
C ILE A 250 13.97 7.21 -5.53
N ILE A 251 14.18 7.71 -4.30
CA ILE A 251 14.00 9.11 -3.92
C ILE A 251 15.32 9.62 -3.33
N PRO A 252 16.00 10.59 -3.96
CA PRO A 252 17.26 11.09 -3.45
C PRO A 252 17.05 11.89 -2.15
N THR A 253 18.10 11.94 -1.32
CA THR A 253 18.11 12.75 -0.09
C THR A 253 18.97 13.99 -0.29
N GLU A 254 18.42 15.17 0.00
CA GLU A 254 19.10 16.46 -0.14
C GLU A 254 18.48 17.54 0.77
N CYS A 255 19.26 18.55 1.15
CA CYS A 255 18.80 19.68 1.99
C CYS A 255 18.57 20.98 1.22
N GLY A 256 18.90 21.06 -0.08
CA GLY A 256 18.59 22.21 -0.95
C GLY A 256 17.80 21.84 -2.22
N CYS A 257 16.75 22.62 -2.54
CA CYS A 257 15.82 22.35 -3.64
C CYS A 257 16.49 22.17 -5.02
N GLY A 258 17.38 23.08 -5.41
CA GLY A 258 18.05 23.01 -6.72
C GLY A 258 18.89 21.74 -6.90
N LYS A 259 19.67 21.35 -5.88
CA LYS A 259 20.44 20.09 -5.91
C LYS A 259 19.54 18.86 -5.84
N HIS A 260 18.40 18.96 -5.19
CA HIS A 260 17.42 17.88 -5.14
C HIS A 260 16.86 17.58 -6.54
N ILE A 261 16.56 18.62 -7.33
CA ILE A 261 16.16 18.47 -8.74
C ILE A 261 17.25 17.81 -9.56
N GLU A 262 18.51 18.23 -9.43
CA GLU A 262 19.63 17.61 -10.14
C GLU A 262 19.74 16.10 -9.84
N LEU A 263 19.48 15.69 -8.60
CA LEU A 263 19.49 14.27 -8.22
C LEU A 263 18.31 13.50 -8.83
N PHE A 264 17.11 14.07 -8.85
CA PHE A 264 15.98 13.46 -9.57
C PHE A 264 16.24 13.34 -11.08
N LYS A 265 16.88 14.34 -11.69
CA LYS A 265 17.33 14.28 -13.09
C LYS A 265 18.32 13.15 -13.30
N LYS A 266 19.32 12.99 -12.41
CA LYS A 266 20.29 11.88 -12.46
C LYS A 266 19.64 10.50 -12.32
N LEU A 267 18.58 10.38 -11.53
CA LEU A 267 17.80 9.13 -11.41
C LEU A 267 16.89 8.86 -12.62
N GLY A 268 16.79 9.79 -13.57
CA GLY A 268 15.85 9.72 -14.70
C GLY A 268 14.41 9.72 -14.22
N SER A 269 14.14 10.47 -13.15
CA SER A 269 12.87 10.55 -12.43
C SER A 269 12.42 12.01 -12.29
N TRP A 270 12.74 12.84 -13.28
CA TRP A 270 12.35 14.25 -13.33
C TRP A 270 11.36 14.51 -14.46
N GLN A 271 10.33 15.29 -14.17
CA GLN A 271 9.33 15.75 -15.12
C GLN A 271 9.33 17.28 -15.15
N GLU A 272 9.75 17.84 -16.28
CA GLU A 272 9.85 19.29 -16.50
C GLU A 272 8.52 19.91 -16.94
N ASN A 273 7.57 19.13 -17.48
CA ASN A 273 6.30 19.64 -18.01
C ASN A 273 5.32 19.98 -16.89
N ASP A 274 4.93 21.24 -16.78
CA ASP A 274 4.02 21.73 -15.72
C ASP A 274 2.58 21.25 -15.90
N ALA A 275 2.21 20.87 -17.13
CA ALA A 275 0.93 20.24 -17.46
C ALA A 275 0.86 18.75 -17.13
N TYR A 276 1.96 18.14 -16.65
CA TYR A 276 1.91 16.79 -16.08
C TYR A 276 0.91 16.75 -14.92
N VAL A 277 -0.02 15.79 -14.96
CA VAL A 277 -0.94 15.52 -13.85
C VAL A 277 -0.23 14.59 -12.87
N PRO A 278 0.21 15.05 -11.69
CA PRO A 278 0.99 14.24 -10.79
C PRO A 278 0.18 13.13 -10.14
N LYS A 279 0.89 12.16 -9.56
CA LYS A 279 0.29 11.10 -8.74
C LYS A 279 0.62 11.33 -7.26
N PRO A 280 -0.19 10.79 -6.33
CA PRO A 280 0.20 10.70 -4.93
C PRO A 280 1.61 10.14 -4.76
N GLY A 281 2.40 10.79 -3.90
CA GLY A 281 3.80 10.45 -3.64
C GLY A 281 4.81 11.03 -4.64
N ASP A 282 4.38 11.75 -5.68
CA ASP A 282 5.31 12.56 -6.48
C ASP A 282 5.76 13.78 -5.67
N TYR A 283 6.98 14.25 -5.93
CA TYR A 283 7.58 15.43 -5.32
C TYR A 283 7.34 16.61 -6.25
N ILE A 284 6.76 17.69 -5.76
CA ILE A 284 6.53 18.91 -6.54
C ILE A 284 7.49 19.99 -6.09
N PHE A 285 8.15 20.63 -7.05
CA PHE A 285 9.05 21.74 -6.81
C PHE A 285 8.42 23.05 -7.28
N TYR A 286 8.78 24.14 -6.62
CA TYR A 286 8.26 25.46 -6.92
C TYR A 286 9.38 26.46 -7.24
N ASP A 287 9.07 27.41 -8.12
CA ASP A 287 9.91 28.56 -8.45
C ASP A 287 9.00 29.80 -8.41
N TRP A 288 9.21 30.68 -7.44
CA TRP A 288 8.37 31.87 -7.23
C TRP A 288 8.60 32.96 -8.27
N GLN A 289 9.66 32.83 -9.09
CA GLN A 289 9.94 33.72 -10.21
C GLN A 289 9.35 33.20 -11.53
N ASP A 290 8.63 32.08 -11.53
CA ASP A 290 7.90 31.59 -12.70
C ASP A 290 6.96 32.67 -13.27
N SER A 291 7.11 32.88 -14.58
CA SER A 291 6.27 33.79 -15.36
C SER A 291 4.86 33.24 -15.59
N GLY A 292 4.66 31.93 -15.46
CA GLY A 292 3.42 31.23 -15.79
C GLY A 292 3.23 31.02 -17.29
N VAL A 293 4.28 31.22 -18.10
CA VAL A 293 4.27 31.03 -19.56
C VAL A 293 5.24 29.90 -19.92
N GLY A 294 4.70 28.81 -20.45
CA GLY A 294 5.49 27.62 -20.79
C GLY A 294 5.97 26.87 -19.55
N ASP A 295 6.83 25.88 -19.78
CA ASP A 295 7.42 25.09 -18.70
C ASP A 295 8.48 25.92 -17.95
N CYS A 296 8.40 25.93 -16.63
CA CYS A 296 9.36 26.66 -15.80
C CYS A 296 10.71 25.94 -15.73
N THR A 297 11.78 26.58 -16.19
CA THR A 297 13.15 26.02 -16.14
C THR A 297 14.08 26.69 -15.10
N GLY A 298 13.55 27.59 -14.27
CA GLY A 298 14.33 28.44 -13.34
C GLY A 298 14.85 27.73 -12.08
N SER A 299 15.13 28.48 -11.03
CA SER A 299 15.71 27.96 -9.78
C SER A 299 14.62 27.62 -8.78
N ALA A 300 14.63 26.40 -8.25
CA ALA A 300 13.62 26.00 -7.28
C ALA A 300 13.81 26.65 -5.90
N ASP A 301 12.75 27.26 -5.39
CA ASP A 301 12.66 27.86 -4.06
C ASP A 301 12.10 26.90 -3.01
N HIS A 302 11.22 25.97 -3.40
CA HIS A 302 10.48 25.14 -2.45
C HIS A 302 10.16 23.74 -3.00
N VAL A 303 9.82 22.82 -2.11
CA VAL A 303 9.41 21.45 -2.46
C VAL A 303 8.32 20.95 -1.52
N GLY A 304 7.39 20.18 -2.06
CA GLY A 304 6.35 19.46 -1.33
C GLY A 304 6.13 18.05 -1.87
N ILE A 305 5.24 17.30 -1.23
CA ILE A 305 4.86 15.94 -1.61
C ILE A 305 3.38 15.92 -1.96
N VAL A 306 3.03 15.42 -3.15
CA VAL A 306 1.66 15.33 -3.62
C VAL A 306 0.89 14.31 -2.78
N GLU A 307 -0.16 14.77 -2.09
CA GLU A 307 -1.03 13.92 -1.28
C GLU A 307 -2.15 13.30 -2.12
N LYS A 308 -2.83 14.11 -2.94
CA LYS A 308 -3.92 13.68 -3.81
C LYS A 308 -4.13 14.62 -4.99
N VAL A 309 -4.73 14.10 -6.05
CA VAL A 309 -5.18 14.88 -7.21
C VAL A 309 -6.67 14.62 -7.43
N GLY A 310 -7.43 15.69 -7.60
CA GLY A 310 -8.88 15.65 -7.83
C GLY A 310 -9.27 16.66 -8.90
N GLY A 311 -9.75 16.18 -10.04
CA GLY A 311 -10.00 17.03 -11.20
C GLY A 311 -8.72 17.73 -11.65
N THR A 312 -8.73 19.06 -11.69
CA THR A 312 -7.57 19.90 -12.01
C THR A 312 -6.83 20.42 -10.77
N SER A 313 -7.18 19.97 -9.56
CA SER A 313 -6.56 20.42 -8.31
C SER A 313 -5.61 19.37 -7.73
N ILE A 314 -4.46 19.85 -7.26
CA ILE A 314 -3.42 19.08 -6.57
C ILE A 314 -3.42 19.52 -5.10
N THR A 315 -3.55 18.57 -4.16
CA THR A 315 -3.28 18.82 -2.74
C THR A 315 -1.88 18.32 -2.41
N VAL A 316 -1.06 19.19 -1.81
CA VAL A 316 0.36 18.97 -1.52
C VAL A 316 0.60 19.13 -0.02
N ILE A 317 1.43 18.28 0.56
CA ILE A 317 1.96 18.45 1.92
C ILE A 317 3.36 19.05 1.81
N GLU A 318 3.53 20.24 2.37
CA GLU A 318 4.76 21.02 2.33
C GLU A 318 5.32 21.16 3.74
N GLY A 319 6.63 20.90 3.90
CA GLY A 319 7.37 21.22 5.12
C GLY A 319 7.99 22.60 5.02
N ASN A 320 8.17 23.27 6.16
CA ASN A 320 8.64 24.66 6.24
C ASN A 320 7.76 25.64 5.43
N TYR A 321 6.48 25.30 5.20
CA TYR A 321 5.52 26.22 4.61
C TYR A 321 4.98 27.13 5.71
N SER A 322 5.50 28.36 5.74
CA SER A 322 5.36 29.30 6.87
C SER A 322 5.76 28.61 8.18
N ASP A 323 6.98 28.08 8.21
CA ASP A 323 7.62 27.48 9.39
C ASP A 323 6.87 26.26 9.96
N SER A 324 6.08 25.58 9.13
CA SER A 324 5.25 24.44 9.53
C SER A 324 5.06 23.41 8.41
N VAL A 325 4.61 22.20 8.77
CA VAL A 325 4.10 21.21 7.83
C VAL A 325 2.60 21.41 7.66
N LYS A 326 2.16 21.78 6.46
CA LYS A 326 0.73 21.99 6.16
C LYS A 326 0.38 21.63 4.73
N ARG A 327 -0.93 21.62 4.45
CA ARG A 327 -1.46 21.36 3.12
C ARG A 327 -1.56 22.64 2.31
N ARG A 328 -1.19 22.58 1.03
CA ARG A 328 -1.51 23.56 0.00
C ARG A 328 -2.41 22.90 -1.04
N THR A 329 -3.32 23.66 -1.65
CA THR A 329 -4.04 23.24 -2.85
C THR A 329 -3.67 24.19 -3.98
N ILE A 330 -3.28 23.63 -5.12
CA ILE A 330 -2.92 24.36 -6.34
C ILE A 330 -3.61 23.73 -7.55
N SER A 331 -3.60 24.42 -8.67
CA SER A 331 -4.06 23.85 -9.95
C SER A 331 -2.92 23.10 -10.66
N VAL A 332 -3.26 22.03 -11.38
CA VAL A 332 -2.39 21.46 -12.41
C VAL A 332 -2.06 22.56 -13.42
N ASN A 333 -0.81 22.61 -13.91
CA ASN A 333 -0.33 23.68 -14.79
C ASN A 333 -0.49 25.08 -14.19
N GLY A 334 -0.50 25.18 -12.85
CA GLY A 334 -0.54 26.44 -12.14
C GLY A 334 0.80 27.15 -12.20
N ARG A 335 0.76 28.48 -12.13
CA ARG A 335 1.96 29.31 -11.98
C ARG A 335 2.76 28.89 -10.73
N TYR A 336 4.09 29.01 -10.83
CA TYR A 336 5.10 28.67 -9.82
C TYR A 336 5.43 27.20 -9.68
N ILE A 337 4.88 26.33 -10.52
CA ILE A 337 5.33 24.94 -10.58
C ILE A 337 6.66 24.95 -11.34
N ARG A 338 7.70 24.40 -10.71
CA ARG A 338 9.01 24.20 -11.35
C ARG A 338 9.09 22.84 -12.05
N GLY A 339 8.30 21.88 -11.60
CA GLY A 339 8.28 20.53 -12.13
C GLY A 339 8.21 19.50 -11.01
N TYR A 340 8.41 18.23 -11.37
CA TYR A 340 8.14 17.11 -10.47
C TYR A 340 9.28 16.10 -10.41
N GLY A 341 9.63 15.70 -9.20
CA GLY A 341 10.28 14.42 -8.95
C GLY A 341 9.24 13.30 -9.01
N VAL A 342 9.44 12.32 -9.88
CA VAL A 342 8.55 11.18 -10.12
C VAL A 342 9.30 9.89 -9.77
N PRO A 343 9.33 9.47 -8.49
CA PRO A 343 10.06 8.29 -8.08
C PRO A 343 9.56 7.03 -8.79
N LYS A 344 10.48 6.12 -9.11
CA LYS A 344 10.20 4.85 -9.79
C LYS A 344 9.65 3.80 -8.82
N TYR A 345 8.48 4.09 -8.26
CA TYR A 345 7.74 3.16 -7.44
C TYR A 345 7.45 1.86 -8.20
N GLY A 346 7.54 0.71 -7.54
CA GLY A 346 7.40 -0.62 -8.13
C GLY A 346 8.66 -1.22 -8.76
N GLY A 347 9.81 -0.51 -8.71
CA GLY A 347 11.07 -0.92 -9.34
C GLY A 347 12.11 -1.63 -8.45
N LYS A 348 11.76 -2.13 -7.25
CA LYS A 348 12.74 -2.75 -6.33
C LYS A 348 13.15 -4.17 -6.78
N GLU A 349 14.18 -4.24 -7.62
CA GLU A 349 15.28 -5.21 -7.48
C GLU A 349 16.60 -4.43 -7.53
N ALA A 350 17.57 -4.88 -6.74
CA ALA A 350 18.75 -4.15 -6.27
C ALA A 350 19.55 -3.38 -7.34
N THR A 351 19.92 -2.14 -7.00
CA THR A 351 20.97 -1.35 -7.63
C THR A 351 22.34 -2.01 -7.46
N GLY A 352 22.85 -2.63 -8.52
CA GLY A 352 24.29 -2.82 -8.76
C GLY A 352 24.69 -1.94 -9.94
N GLY A 353 25.64 -1.03 -9.73
CA GLY A 353 25.98 0.04 -10.67
C GLY A 353 26.63 -0.39 -11.99
N GLY A 354 26.55 0.49 -12.99
CA GLY A 354 27.28 0.41 -14.25
C GLY A 354 26.74 1.39 -15.29
N ASN A 355 27.60 2.27 -15.80
CA ASN A 355 27.30 3.33 -16.76
C ASN A 355 26.89 2.84 -18.16
N ALA A 356 25.99 3.63 -18.75
CA ALA A 356 25.87 4.09 -20.16
C ALA A 356 25.76 3.11 -21.36
N ALA A 357 24.78 3.49 -22.18
CA ALA A 357 24.68 3.42 -23.65
C ALA A 357 23.94 2.23 -24.31
N ASP A 358 22.98 2.66 -25.15
CA ASP A 358 22.39 2.04 -26.34
C ASP A 358 21.61 0.73 -26.23
N ALA A 359 20.28 0.87 -26.16
CA ALA A 359 19.35 0.51 -27.24
C ALA A 359 17.94 0.42 -26.64
N ALA A 360 17.03 1.30 -27.09
CA ALA A 360 15.62 1.17 -26.76
C ALA A 360 15.05 -0.14 -27.32
N PRO A 361 14.11 -0.81 -26.62
CA PRO A 361 13.17 -1.66 -27.32
C PRO A 361 11.72 -1.21 -27.11
N ALA A 362 11.00 -1.31 -28.21
CA ALA A 362 9.64 -0.90 -28.41
C ALA A 362 8.62 -1.82 -27.70
N LYS A 363 7.40 -1.28 -27.55
CA LYS A 363 6.18 -1.97 -27.10
C LYS A 363 5.96 -3.29 -27.84
N GLY A 364 6.20 -4.41 -27.18
CA GLY A 364 5.76 -5.76 -27.59
C GLY A 364 4.85 -6.37 -26.51
N GLY A 365 3.69 -6.90 -26.92
CA GLY A 365 2.54 -7.23 -26.06
C GLY A 365 2.80 -8.24 -24.93
N GLY A 366 2.10 -8.03 -23.81
CA GLY A 366 2.26 -8.78 -22.55
C GLY A 366 1.77 -10.23 -22.63
N CYS A 367 2.65 -11.14 -23.07
CA CYS A 367 2.44 -12.58 -23.01
C CYS A 367 2.71 -13.09 -21.57
N LYS A 368 2.03 -14.14 -21.13
CA LYS A 368 2.28 -14.79 -19.82
C LYS A 368 2.76 -16.23 -20.00
N VAL A 369 3.42 -16.76 -18.96
CA VAL A 369 3.82 -18.17 -18.92
C VAL A 369 2.59 -19.07 -19.15
N GLY A 370 2.74 -20.01 -20.06
CA GLY A 370 1.68 -20.93 -20.47
C GLY A 370 1.00 -20.57 -21.80
N ASP A 371 1.11 -19.32 -22.26
CA ASP A 371 0.49 -18.89 -23.52
C ASP A 371 1.09 -19.64 -24.71
N ILE A 372 0.23 -20.05 -25.64
CA ILE A 372 0.65 -20.47 -26.98
C ILE A 372 0.66 -19.23 -27.86
N VAL A 373 1.80 -18.96 -28.49
CA VAL A 373 2.04 -17.78 -29.32
C VAL A 373 2.57 -18.21 -30.68
N THR A 374 2.45 -17.31 -31.66
CA THR A 374 3.16 -17.46 -32.94
C THR A 374 4.47 -16.71 -32.85
N PHE A 375 5.59 -17.46 -32.82
CA PHE A 375 6.93 -16.90 -32.88
C PHE A 375 7.31 -16.62 -34.34
N THR A 376 7.73 -15.39 -34.63
CA THR A 376 8.06 -14.93 -35.98
C THR A 376 9.55 -14.67 -36.21
N GLY A 377 10.37 -14.79 -35.16
CA GLY A 377 11.81 -14.54 -35.25
C GLY A 377 12.60 -15.70 -35.86
N GLU A 378 13.88 -15.43 -36.16
CA GLU A 378 14.82 -16.39 -36.76
C GLU A 378 15.89 -16.88 -35.79
N ARG A 379 15.92 -16.34 -34.56
CA ARG A 379 16.91 -16.69 -33.53
C ARG A 379 16.28 -16.78 -32.14
N HIS A 380 16.88 -17.61 -31.28
CA HIS A 380 16.63 -17.60 -29.84
C HIS A 380 17.94 -17.48 -29.07
N TYR A 381 17.87 -17.11 -27.81
CA TYR A 381 19.00 -16.78 -26.96
C TYR A 381 19.06 -17.71 -25.75
N THR A 382 20.28 -17.96 -25.25
CA THR A 382 20.51 -18.83 -24.09
C THR A 382 20.09 -18.19 -22.75
N GLY A 383 19.87 -16.87 -22.74
CA GLY A 383 19.47 -16.10 -21.57
C GLY A 383 18.73 -14.82 -21.99
N ALA A 384 17.91 -14.28 -21.08
CA ALA A 384 17.07 -13.10 -21.34
C ALA A 384 17.85 -11.82 -21.69
N ASN A 385 19.15 -11.77 -21.36
CA ASN A 385 20.06 -10.68 -21.67
C ASN A 385 21.30 -11.15 -22.47
N SER A 386 21.28 -12.38 -22.98
CA SER A 386 22.40 -12.94 -23.74
C SER A 386 22.58 -12.19 -25.05
N THR A 387 23.83 -11.90 -25.42
CA THR A 387 24.20 -11.34 -26.73
C THR A 387 24.31 -12.42 -27.81
N VAL A 388 24.30 -13.70 -27.43
CA VAL A 388 24.58 -14.83 -28.32
C VAL A 388 23.29 -15.55 -28.70
N GLY A 389 22.81 -15.29 -29.92
CA GLY A 389 21.62 -15.93 -30.48
C GLY A 389 21.95 -17.14 -31.36
N LYS A 390 21.20 -18.23 -31.22
CA LYS A 390 21.25 -19.44 -32.07
C LYS A 390 20.12 -19.41 -33.11
N PRO A 391 20.36 -19.89 -34.34
CA PRO A 391 19.34 -19.91 -35.39
C PRO A 391 18.21 -20.90 -35.05
N CYS A 392 16.97 -20.52 -35.36
CA CYS A 392 15.80 -21.38 -35.23
C CYS A 392 14.70 -21.00 -36.23
N LYS A 393 13.70 -21.87 -36.43
CA LYS A 393 12.59 -21.64 -37.35
C LYS A 393 11.38 -21.01 -36.63
N PRO A 394 10.68 -20.05 -37.26
CA PRO A 394 9.44 -19.49 -36.74
C PRO A 394 8.30 -20.52 -36.75
N GLY A 395 7.24 -20.27 -35.98
CA GLY A 395 6.07 -21.15 -35.89
C GLY A 395 5.43 -21.11 -34.50
N LYS A 396 4.58 -22.09 -34.17
CA LYS A 396 3.90 -22.14 -32.88
C LYS A 396 4.83 -22.54 -31.74
N ALA A 397 4.81 -21.76 -30.67
CA ALA A 397 5.64 -21.99 -29.48
C ALA A 397 4.87 -21.65 -28.20
N LYS A 398 5.26 -22.26 -27.10
CA LYS A 398 4.71 -22.01 -25.76
C LYS A 398 5.64 -21.10 -24.97
N VAL A 399 5.10 -20.08 -24.34
CA VAL A 399 5.82 -19.25 -23.37
C VAL A 399 6.05 -20.09 -22.12
N THR A 400 7.30 -20.39 -21.79
CA THR A 400 7.65 -21.17 -20.60
C THR A 400 8.19 -20.29 -19.47
N GLN A 401 8.75 -19.11 -19.79
CA GLN A 401 9.18 -18.12 -18.81
C GLN A 401 9.00 -16.71 -19.36
N VAL A 402 8.80 -15.75 -18.45
CA VAL A 402 8.74 -14.32 -18.75
C VAL A 402 9.69 -13.63 -17.77
N TYR A 403 10.59 -12.80 -18.28
CA TYR A 403 11.62 -12.13 -17.48
C TYR A 403 11.75 -10.67 -17.86
N GLN A 404 11.38 -9.79 -16.93
CA GLN A 404 11.46 -8.33 -17.06
C GLN A 404 11.07 -7.79 -18.46
N PRO A 405 9.80 -7.93 -18.93
CA PRO A 405 9.35 -7.60 -20.30
C PRO A 405 9.63 -6.21 -20.86
N LEU A 406 9.99 -5.27 -19.98
CA LEU A 406 10.27 -3.87 -20.31
C LEU A 406 11.74 -3.50 -20.09
N VAL A 407 12.59 -4.47 -19.70
CA VAL A 407 13.98 -4.24 -19.29
C VAL A 407 14.93 -5.22 -19.96
N SER A 408 14.58 -6.51 -20.00
CA SER A 408 15.46 -7.51 -20.60
C SER A 408 15.41 -7.45 -22.12
N ARG A 409 16.52 -7.85 -22.76
CA ARG A 409 16.65 -7.81 -24.22
C ARG A 409 15.68 -8.78 -24.89
N HIS A 410 15.60 -9.98 -24.34
CA HIS A 410 14.84 -11.11 -24.86
C HIS A 410 13.89 -11.62 -23.77
N PRO A 411 12.76 -10.94 -23.53
CA PRO A 411 12.00 -11.11 -22.28
C PRO A 411 11.18 -12.39 -22.15
N TYR A 412 11.06 -13.18 -23.21
CA TYR A 412 10.18 -14.34 -23.23
C TYR A 412 10.98 -15.58 -23.57
N HIS A 413 10.92 -16.60 -22.72
CA HIS A 413 11.44 -17.91 -23.07
C HIS A 413 10.35 -18.71 -23.78
N LEU A 414 10.64 -19.18 -24.98
CA LEU A 414 9.74 -19.99 -25.80
C LEU A 414 10.28 -21.39 -26.01
N VAL A 415 9.37 -22.36 -26.06
CA VAL A 415 9.64 -23.75 -26.45
C VAL A 415 8.67 -24.14 -27.56
N ALA A 416 9.20 -24.64 -28.67
CA ALA A 416 8.41 -25.06 -29.82
C ALA A 416 7.34 -26.10 -29.45
N VAL A 417 6.15 -25.96 -30.05
CA VAL A 417 5.07 -26.94 -29.93
C VAL A 417 5.25 -28.01 -31.01
N SER A 418 5.14 -29.29 -30.65
CA SER A 418 5.23 -30.40 -31.60
C SER A 418 4.23 -30.25 -32.74
N GLY A 419 4.67 -30.43 -33.99
CA GLY A 419 3.85 -30.20 -35.20
C GLY A 419 3.56 -28.73 -35.53
N GLY A 420 4.07 -27.77 -34.74
CA GLY A 420 3.82 -26.33 -34.89
C GLY A 420 4.75 -25.59 -35.86
N GLY A 421 5.66 -26.30 -36.54
CA GLY A 421 6.59 -25.75 -37.53
C GLY A 421 7.81 -24.99 -36.96
N SER A 422 7.79 -24.60 -35.68
CA SER A 422 8.89 -23.90 -35.02
C SER A 422 10.00 -24.85 -34.55
N THR A 423 11.22 -24.33 -34.44
CA THR A 423 12.33 -24.99 -33.71
C THR A 423 12.89 -24.11 -32.58
N VAL A 424 12.12 -23.14 -32.10
CA VAL A 424 12.53 -22.23 -31.02
C VAL A 424 12.68 -22.97 -29.69
N TYR A 425 13.78 -22.74 -28.98
CA TYR A 425 14.05 -23.26 -27.66
C TYR A 425 14.99 -22.30 -26.94
N GLY A 426 14.44 -21.23 -26.37
CA GLY A 426 15.24 -20.20 -25.72
C GLY A 426 14.50 -18.88 -25.57
N TRP A 427 15.23 -17.87 -25.11
CA TRP A 427 14.75 -16.51 -24.96
C TRP A 427 14.58 -15.82 -26.31
N VAL A 428 13.58 -14.97 -26.48
CA VAL A 428 13.30 -14.27 -27.75
C VAL A 428 12.87 -12.82 -27.50
N ASP A 429 12.97 -12.02 -28.54
CA ASP A 429 12.54 -10.62 -28.54
C ASP A 429 11.02 -10.49 -28.42
N ALA A 430 10.56 -9.48 -27.68
CA ALA A 430 9.12 -9.19 -27.55
C ALA A 430 8.46 -8.87 -28.89
N ALA A 431 9.20 -8.28 -29.82
CA ALA A 431 8.74 -7.95 -31.16
C ALA A 431 8.48 -9.19 -32.03
N ASP A 432 9.12 -10.32 -31.72
CA ASP A 432 9.00 -11.57 -32.47
C ASP A 432 7.85 -12.46 -32.00
N ILE A 433 6.97 -11.92 -31.14
CA ILE A 433 5.84 -12.67 -30.58
C ILE A 433 4.53 -12.04 -30.99
N LYS A 434 3.70 -12.85 -31.66
CA LYS A 434 2.30 -12.54 -31.92
C LYS A 434 1.42 -13.36 -30.97
N THR A 435 0.71 -12.66 -30.07
CA THR A 435 -0.30 -13.28 -29.20
C THR A 435 -1.56 -13.57 -29.98
N GLU A 436 -2.08 -14.79 -29.85
CA GLU A 436 -3.45 -15.07 -30.27
C GLU A 436 -4.40 -14.47 -29.20
N ALA A 437 -5.48 -13.80 -29.63
CA ALA A 437 -6.46 -13.24 -28.71
C ALA A 437 -7.01 -14.35 -27.80
N ALA A 438 -7.02 -14.10 -26.48
CA ALA A 438 -7.51 -15.07 -25.50
C ALA A 438 -8.89 -15.58 -25.91
N ALA A 439 -9.07 -16.91 -25.93
CA ALA A 439 -10.34 -17.51 -26.30
C ALA A 439 -11.42 -17.06 -25.29
N LEU A 440 -12.49 -16.43 -25.81
CA LEU A 440 -13.67 -16.12 -25.02
C LEU A 440 -14.33 -17.42 -24.56
N ALA A 441 -14.85 -17.43 -23.35
CA ALA A 441 -15.66 -18.50 -22.79
C ALA A 441 -17.04 -17.95 -22.36
N VAL A 442 -18.04 -18.82 -22.30
CA VAL A 442 -19.36 -18.47 -21.76
C VAL A 442 -19.22 -18.07 -20.29
N GLY A 443 -19.82 -16.94 -19.93
CA GLY A 443 -19.74 -16.32 -18.59
C GLY A 443 -18.73 -15.19 -18.49
N ASP A 444 -17.81 -15.05 -19.45
CA ASP A 444 -16.82 -13.98 -19.45
C ASP A 444 -17.46 -12.59 -19.53
N GLN A 445 -16.86 -11.62 -18.83
CA GLN A 445 -17.16 -10.21 -19.03
C GLN A 445 -16.37 -9.67 -20.22
N VAL A 446 -17.03 -8.89 -21.08
CA VAL A 446 -16.45 -8.30 -22.28
C VAL A 446 -16.86 -6.83 -22.44
N LYS A 447 -16.01 -6.07 -23.13
CA LYS A 447 -16.34 -4.77 -23.74
C LYS A 447 -16.45 -4.93 -25.25
N MET A 448 -17.26 -4.09 -25.86
CA MET A 448 -17.59 -4.16 -27.29
C MET A 448 -17.15 -2.90 -28.02
N ASP A 449 -16.53 -3.08 -29.19
CA ASP A 449 -16.18 -1.99 -30.09
C ASP A 449 -17.44 -1.26 -30.60
N LYS A 450 -17.39 0.08 -30.72
CA LYS A 450 -18.50 0.89 -31.26
C LYS A 450 -18.80 0.57 -32.73
N ALA A 451 -17.83 0.03 -33.46
CA ALA A 451 -17.96 -0.43 -34.84
C ALA A 451 -18.48 -1.88 -34.95
N ALA A 452 -18.84 -2.53 -33.82
CA ALA A 452 -19.32 -3.90 -33.84
C ALA A 452 -20.54 -4.06 -34.76
N THR A 453 -20.43 -4.98 -35.71
CA THR A 453 -21.57 -5.38 -36.53
C THR A 453 -22.51 -6.22 -35.65
N VAL A 454 -23.79 -5.84 -35.62
CA VAL A 454 -24.84 -6.48 -34.81
C VAL A 454 -25.71 -7.34 -35.69
N TYR A 455 -26.04 -8.53 -35.19
CA TYR A 455 -26.78 -9.56 -35.94
C TYR A 455 -28.07 -9.94 -35.22
N GLY A 456 -29.14 -10.03 -36.00
CA GLY A 456 -30.51 -10.25 -35.53
C GLY A 456 -31.47 -9.18 -36.05
N THR A 457 -32.61 -9.03 -35.40
CA THR A 457 -33.64 -8.02 -35.75
C THR A 457 -33.19 -6.60 -35.43
N THR A 458 -32.33 -6.43 -34.43
CA THR A 458 -31.72 -5.16 -34.06
C THR A 458 -30.47 -4.90 -34.90
N ARG A 459 -30.49 -3.83 -35.72
CA ARG A 459 -29.34 -3.48 -36.58
C ARG A 459 -28.24 -2.69 -35.87
N LYS A 460 -28.54 -2.10 -34.71
CA LYS A 460 -27.60 -1.34 -33.88
C LYS A 460 -28.11 -1.28 -32.45
N PHE A 461 -27.23 -1.38 -31.46
CA PHE A 461 -27.65 -1.22 -30.06
C PHE A 461 -27.83 0.25 -29.69
N SER A 462 -28.56 0.50 -28.60
CA SER A 462 -28.56 1.81 -27.94
C SER A 462 -27.13 2.19 -27.53
N SER A 463 -26.79 3.47 -27.61
CA SER A 463 -25.42 3.98 -27.42
C SER A 463 -24.77 3.56 -26.11
N TRP A 464 -25.55 3.45 -25.02
CA TRP A 464 -25.07 3.06 -23.70
C TRP A 464 -24.55 1.61 -23.64
N VAL A 465 -25.02 0.72 -24.52
CA VAL A 465 -24.61 -0.71 -24.54
C VAL A 465 -23.14 -0.87 -24.95
N TYR A 466 -22.65 -0.03 -25.87
CA TYR A 466 -21.25 -0.04 -26.30
C TYR A 466 -20.28 0.46 -25.20
N SER A 467 -20.79 1.19 -24.22
CA SER A 467 -20.03 1.64 -23.05
C SER A 467 -20.20 0.72 -21.83
N ALA A 468 -21.09 -0.27 -21.91
CA ALA A 468 -21.39 -1.19 -20.81
C ALA A 468 -20.42 -2.38 -20.77
N LYS A 469 -20.32 -3.00 -19.59
CA LYS A 469 -19.76 -4.36 -19.47
C LYS A 469 -20.85 -5.35 -19.85
N LEU A 470 -20.53 -6.27 -20.75
CA LEU A 470 -21.43 -7.32 -21.22
C LEU A 470 -20.93 -8.69 -20.76
N TYR A 471 -21.81 -9.68 -20.77
CA TYR A 471 -21.50 -11.06 -20.47
C TYR A 471 -21.61 -11.91 -21.73
N VAL A 472 -20.62 -12.76 -21.99
CA VAL A 472 -20.68 -13.77 -23.05
C VAL A 472 -21.66 -14.85 -22.61
N ARG A 473 -22.67 -15.14 -23.44
CA ARG A 473 -23.74 -16.09 -23.11
C ARG A 473 -23.72 -17.34 -23.98
N ALA A 474 -23.25 -17.23 -25.22
CA ALA A 474 -23.06 -18.35 -26.12
C ALA A 474 -21.97 -18.02 -27.14
N ILE A 475 -21.30 -19.05 -27.64
CA ILE A 475 -20.23 -18.95 -28.63
C ILE A 475 -20.56 -19.95 -29.75
N SER A 476 -20.65 -19.46 -30.98
CA SER A 476 -20.91 -20.28 -32.17
C SER A 476 -19.99 -19.81 -33.30
N GLY A 477 -18.85 -20.49 -33.46
CA GLY A 477 -17.79 -20.05 -34.36
C GLY A 477 -17.32 -18.63 -34.02
N ASP A 478 -17.41 -17.72 -35.01
CA ASP A 478 -17.08 -16.31 -34.83
C ASP A 478 -18.21 -15.47 -34.22
N ARG A 479 -19.41 -16.03 -34.06
CA ARG A 479 -20.58 -15.33 -33.48
C ARG A 479 -20.63 -15.51 -31.97
N ILE A 480 -20.84 -14.41 -31.26
CA ILE A 480 -20.97 -14.38 -29.81
C ILE A 480 -22.29 -13.72 -29.41
N SER A 481 -23.08 -14.42 -28.59
CA SER A 481 -24.26 -13.84 -27.93
C SER A 481 -23.84 -13.13 -26.65
N VAL A 482 -24.24 -11.88 -26.49
CA VAL A 482 -23.90 -11.04 -25.33
C VAL A 482 -25.13 -10.53 -24.59
N SER A 483 -25.02 -10.33 -23.28
CA SER A 483 -26.06 -9.70 -22.45
C SER A 483 -25.50 -8.64 -21.50
N THR A 484 -26.26 -7.57 -21.24
CA THR A 484 -25.93 -6.55 -20.23
C THR A 484 -26.06 -7.06 -18.79
N LEU A 485 -26.81 -8.14 -18.59
CA LEU A 485 -27.00 -8.82 -17.32
C LEU A 485 -26.30 -10.18 -17.32
N LYS A 486 -25.88 -10.64 -16.13
CA LYS A 486 -25.20 -11.94 -15.97
C LYS A 486 -26.11 -13.13 -16.30
N SER A 487 -27.41 -12.97 -16.07
CA SER A 487 -28.48 -13.91 -16.39
C SER A 487 -29.68 -13.15 -16.98
N GLY A 488 -30.56 -13.83 -17.71
CA GLY A 488 -31.70 -13.21 -18.40
C GLY A 488 -31.47 -12.97 -19.90
N ALA A 489 -32.25 -12.04 -20.47
CA ALA A 489 -32.38 -11.83 -21.91
C ALA A 489 -31.04 -11.51 -22.61
N ILE A 490 -30.89 -12.04 -23.83
CA ILE A 490 -29.75 -11.74 -24.70
C ILE A 490 -29.91 -10.31 -25.23
N THR A 491 -28.86 -9.51 -25.09
CA THR A 491 -28.82 -8.15 -25.64
C THR A 491 -28.64 -8.18 -27.15
N GLY A 492 -27.80 -9.08 -27.68
CA GLY A 492 -27.74 -9.38 -29.11
C GLY A 492 -26.52 -10.23 -29.50
N ASN A 493 -26.30 -10.40 -30.80
CA ASN A 493 -25.20 -11.21 -31.34
C ASN A 493 -24.21 -10.33 -32.12
N VAL A 494 -22.92 -10.57 -31.93
CA VAL A 494 -21.83 -9.82 -32.58
C VAL A 494 -20.67 -10.74 -32.96
N ASP A 495 -19.75 -10.27 -33.80
CA ASP A 495 -18.51 -11.01 -34.07
C ASP A 495 -17.52 -10.95 -32.90
N LYS A 496 -16.88 -12.09 -32.63
CA LYS A 496 -15.85 -12.29 -31.61
C LYS A 496 -14.73 -11.24 -31.70
N LYS A 497 -14.35 -10.84 -32.92
CA LYS A 497 -13.27 -9.86 -33.15
C LYS A 497 -13.55 -8.47 -32.56
N TYR A 498 -14.81 -8.13 -32.30
CA TYR A 498 -15.21 -6.85 -31.71
C TYR A 498 -15.35 -6.90 -30.19
N LEU A 499 -15.07 -8.04 -29.57
CA LEU A 499 -15.20 -8.25 -28.14
C LEU A 499 -13.83 -8.40 -27.50
N MET A 500 -13.60 -7.61 -26.45
CA MET A 500 -12.41 -7.70 -25.62
C MET A 500 -12.80 -8.16 -24.23
N LYS A 501 -12.18 -9.24 -23.75
CA LYS A 501 -12.37 -9.73 -22.38
C LYS A 501 -11.92 -8.68 -21.37
N VAL A 502 -12.70 -8.50 -20.30
CA VAL A 502 -12.53 -7.49 -19.24
C VAL A 502 -11.97 -8.12 -17.98
#